data_AF-A0A1E4HJ60-F1
#
_entry.id   AF-A0A1E4HJ60-F1
#
_cell.length_a   1.000
_cell.length_b   1.000
_cell.length_c   1.000
_cell.angle_alpha   90.00
_cell.angle_beta   90.00
_cell.angle_gamma   90.00
#
_symmetry.space_group_name_H-M   'P 1'
#
loop_
_entity.id
_entity.type
_entity.pdbx_description
1 polymer ?
#
loop_
_entity_poly.entity_id
_entity_poly.type
_entity_poly.pdbx_seq_one_letter_code
_entity_poly.pdbx_strand_id
1 'polypeptide(L)'
;MEKLFDQTAQQIQWIHLVPGRSQKSFDRLWNQVCKKLTKFGNASAYARRKRHDLARNLDEFAKMDAAVAEAWASGLTPTSSAGTGSYSAFDATQFLQLWEERSELRLAIDASINHVLEVAIAYWIEAMNAHLAGDDLRAMHTLIPCHFHLGLAHAFRMTHDTKAADGRRAGQKERDALADVVLNVMESFKVSKSIHNEDHLLERITHVIEATPSYARVLHAYDALASAGKRTVDEIGIRFPSTLRTWVIGKKPLYPQLADAFQNLANQVKN
;
A
#
# COMPACT_ATOMS: atom_id res chain seq x y z
N MET A 1 12.01 -29.46 18.82
CA MET A 1 11.22 -29.08 17.63
C MET A 1 10.03 -28.20 17.98
N GLU A 2 9.22 -28.57 18.98
CA GLU A 2 8.05 -27.76 19.42
C GLU A 2 8.34 -26.26 19.63
N LYS A 3 9.40 -25.91 20.37
CA LYS A 3 9.79 -24.50 20.57
C LYS A 3 10.01 -23.72 19.27
N LEU A 4 10.53 -24.37 18.23
CA LEU A 4 10.76 -23.74 16.93
C LEU A 4 9.42 -23.45 16.23
N PHE A 5 8.48 -24.38 16.30
CA PHE A 5 7.15 -24.19 15.74
C PHE A 5 6.40 -23.05 16.43
N ASP A 6 6.44 -23.00 17.77
CA ASP A 6 5.79 -21.94 18.55
C ASP A 6 6.38 -20.57 18.20
N GLN A 7 7.70 -20.46 18.15
CA GLN A 7 8.39 -19.23 17.75
C GLN A 7 8.01 -18.82 16.33
N THR A 8 7.92 -19.78 15.40
CA THR A 8 7.55 -19.50 14.01
C THR A 8 6.10 -19.01 13.92
N ALA A 9 5.17 -19.62 14.65
CA ALA A 9 3.78 -19.16 14.71
C ALA A 9 3.66 -17.74 15.29
N GLN A 10 4.41 -17.46 16.36
CA GLN A 10 4.49 -16.12 16.95
C GLN A 10 5.05 -15.08 15.96
N GLN A 11 6.08 -15.44 15.18
CA GLN A 11 6.62 -14.57 14.14
C GLN A 11 5.60 -14.28 13.03
N ILE A 12 4.88 -15.29 12.55
CA ILE A 12 3.79 -15.12 11.56
C ILE A 12 2.75 -14.13 12.10
N GLN A 13 2.30 -14.34 13.36
CA GLN A 13 1.32 -13.48 14.01
C GLN A 13 1.84 -12.05 14.16
N TRP A 14 3.09 -11.89 14.64
CA TRP A 14 3.71 -10.58 14.81
C TRP A 14 3.76 -9.81 13.50
N ILE A 15 4.20 -10.44 12.39
CA ILE A 15 4.26 -9.81 11.05
C ILE A 15 2.87 -9.39 10.58
N HIS A 16 1.84 -10.19 10.86
CA HIS A 16 0.46 -9.87 10.48
C HIS A 16 -0.12 -8.68 11.25
N LEU A 17 0.19 -8.56 12.54
CA LEU A 17 -0.33 -7.54 13.45
C LEU A 17 0.40 -6.19 13.32
N VAL A 18 0.35 -5.60 12.11
CA VAL A 18 0.75 -4.21 11.83
C VAL A 18 -0.22 -3.24 12.56
N PRO A 19 0.20 -2.03 12.99
CA PRO A 19 -0.69 -1.07 13.65
C PRO A 19 -2.00 -0.85 12.86
N GLY A 20 -3.14 -1.11 13.52
CA GLY A 20 -4.47 -1.05 12.90
C GLY A 20 -5.08 -2.41 12.53
N ARG A 21 -4.34 -3.53 12.63
CA ARG A 21 -4.88 -4.89 12.45
C ARG A 21 -5.18 -5.56 13.78
N SER A 22 -6.36 -6.18 13.88
CA SER A 22 -6.84 -6.84 15.09
C SER A 22 -6.50 -8.34 15.09
N GLN A 23 -6.50 -8.97 16.28
CA GLN A 23 -6.36 -10.42 16.40
C GLN A 23 -7.41 -11.19 15.57
N LYS A 24 -8.65 -10.69 15.53
CA LYS A 24 -9.74 -11.28 14.72
C LYS A 24 -9.38 -11.36 13.22
N SER A 25 -8.60 -10.42 12.72
CA SER A 25 -8.15 -10.43 11.33
C SER A 25 -7.11 -11.51 11.06
N PHE A 26 -6.22 -11.78 12.03
CA PHE A 26 -5.27 -12.89 11.96
C PHE A 26 -6.00 -14.24 11.98
N ASP A 27 -6.94 -14.42 12.90
CA ASP A 27 -7.72 -15.67 13.00
C ASP A 27 -8.49 -15.93 11.70
N ARG A 28 -9.02 -14.87 11.05
CA ARG A 28 -9.67 -14.99 9.74
C ARG A 28 -8.70 -15.45 8.66
N LEU A 29 -7.48 -14.91 8.62
CA LEU A 29 -6.44 -15.32 7.68
C LEU A 29 -6.08 -16.79 7.89
N TRP A 30 -5.82 -17.17 9.14
CA TRP A 30 -5.47 -18.53 9.52
C TRP A 30 -6.55 -19.54 9.10
N ASN A 31 -7.80 -19.26 9.46
CA ASN A 31 -8.95 -20.10 9.08
C ASN A 31 -9.14 -20.20 7.57
N GLN A 32 -8.87 -19.13 6.83
CA GLN A 32 -8.92 -19.14 5.37
C GLN A 32 -7.84 -20.06 4.78
N VAL A 33 -6.63 -20.03 5.33
CA VAL A 33 -5.54 -20.92 4.90
C VAL A 33 -5.88 -22.37 5.20
N CYS A 34 -6.38 -22.69 6.41
CA CYS A 34 -6.82 -24.04 6.76
C CYS A 34 -7.85 -24.57 5.76
N LYS A 35 -8.91 -23.79 5.46
CA LYS A 35 -9.96 -24.19 4.49
C LYS A 35 -9.39 -24.46 3.10
N LYS A 36 -8.48 -23.61 2.63
CA LYS A 36 -7.86 -23.78 1.32
C LYS A 36 -6.92 -24.98 1.30
N LEU A 37 -6.11 -25.20 2.34
CA LEU A 37 -5.26 -26.38 2.46
C LEU A 37 -6.05 -27.67 2.41
N THR A 38 -7.20 -27.75 3.09
CA THR A 38 -8.09 -28.91 2.98
C THR A 38 -8.53 -29.16 1.54
N LYS A 39 -8.75 -28.09 0.75
CA LYS A 39 -9.10 -28.19 -0.68
C LYS A 39 -7.92 -28.62 -1.57
N PHE A 40 -6.71 -28.13 -1.29
CA PHE A 40 -5.53 -28.33 -2.15
C PHE A 40 -4.64 -29.52 -1.72
N GLY A 41 -4.87 -30.09 -0.54
CA GLY A 41 -4.21 -31.30 -0.04
C GLY A 41 -2.82 -31.09 0.56
N ASN A 42 -1.99 -30.18 0.01
CA ASN A 42 -0.67 -29.86 0.55
C ASN A 42 -0.25 -28.40 0.33
N ALA A 43 0.73 -27.94 1.09
CA ALA A 43 1.24 -26.56 1.07
C ALA A 43 1.94 -26.23 -0.24
N SER A 44 2.60 -27.20 -0.88
CA SER A 44 3.29 -26.98 -2.16
C SER A 44 2.32 -26.73 -3.32
N ALA A 45 1.19 -27.43 -3.37
CA ALA A 45 0.11 -27.18 -4.32
C ALA A 45 -0.53 -25.81 -4.06
N TYR A 46 -0.76 -25.48 -2.78
CA TYR A 46 -1.25 -24.17 -2.37
C TYR A 46 -0.34 -23.03 -2.82
N ALA A 47 0.97 -23.14 -2.55
CA ALA A 47 1.99 -22.16 -2.91
C ALA A 47 2.06 -21.95 -4.43
N ARG A 48 2.03 -23.04 -5.22
CA ARG A 48 2.02 -22.96 -6.68
C ARG A 48 0.82 -22.19 -7.21
N ARG A 49 -0.39 -22.49 -6.70
CA ARG A 49 -1.59 -21.76 -7.12
C ARG A 49 -1.49 -20.28 -6.75
N LYS A 50 -1.02 -19.99 -5.54
CA LYS A 50 -0.81 -18.62 -5.06
C LYS A 50 0.23 -17.85 -5.86
N ARG A 51 1.23 -18.50 -6.45
CA ARG A 51 2.17 -17.86 -7.40
C ARG A 51 1.48 -17.48 -8.71
N HIS A 52 0.59 -18.32 -9.23
CA HIS A 52 -0.23 -17.97 -10.40
C HIS A 52 -1.16 -16.79 -10.11
N ASP A 53 -1.77 -16.75 -8.92
CA ASP A 53 -2.68 -15.64 -8.56
C ASP A 53 -1.94 -14.29 -8.37
N LEU A 54 -0.61 -14.28 -8.15
CA LEU A 54 0.19 -13.07 -7.92
C LEU A 54 0.53 -12.31 -9.19
N ALA A 55 0.71 -13.03 -10.28
CA ALA A 55 1.26 -12.47 -11.49
C ALA A 55 0.09 -12.10 -12.41
N ARG A 56 -0.30 -10.83 -12.33
CA ARG A 56 -1.51 -10.29 -12.98
C ARG A 56 -1.45 -10.34 -14.51
N ASN A 57 -0.24 -10.31 -15.06
CA ASN A 57 0.00 -10.28 -16.49
C ASN A 57 0.57 -11.61 -17.02
N LEU A 58 0.42 -12.75 -16.31
CA LEU A 58 0.88 -14.05 -16.84
C LEU A 58 0.24 -14.40 -18.19
N ASP A 59 -1.05 -14.11 -18.35
CA ASP A 59 -1.74 -14.35 -19.62
C ASP A 59 -1.24 -13.42 -20.74
N GLU A 60 -0.79 -12.22 -20.38
CA GLU A 60 -0.19 -11.26 -21.32
C GLU A 60 1.23 -11.70 -21.71
N PHE A 61 2.03 -12.18 -20.76
CA PHE A 61 3.31 -12.86 -21.02
C PHE A 61 3.13 -14.05 -21.94
N ALA A 62 2.16 -14.93 -21.67
CA ALA A 62 1.90 -16.12 -22.46
C ALA A 62 1.47 -15.78 -23.90
N LYS A 63 0.65 -14.74 -24.08
CA LYS A 63 0.25 -14.23 -25.40
C LYS A 63 1.44 -13.64 -26.16
N MET A 64 2.30 -12.86 -25.49
CA MET A 64 3.49 -12.28 -26.11
C MET A 64 4.53 -13.36 -26.47
N ASP A 65 4.75 -14.35 -25.60
CA ASP A 65 5.62 -15.49 -25.89
C ASP A 65 5.10 -16.30 -27.09
N ALA A 66 3.78 -16.50 -27.19
CA ALA A 66 3.15 -17.15 -28.34
C ALA A 66 3.31 -16.33 -29.63
N ALA A 67 3.10 -15.02 -29.59
CA ALA A 67 3.26 -14.13 -30.74
C ALA A 67 4.71 -14.07 -31.24
N VAL A 68 5.69 -14.01 -30.33
CA VAL A 68 7.13 -14.08 -30.66
C VAL A 68 7.47 -15.43 -31.30
N ALA A 69 6.94 -16.53 -30.77
CA ALA A 69 7.16 -17.86 -31.33
C ALA A 69 6.54 -18.03 -32.73
N GLU A 70 5.33 -17.49 -32.96
CA GLU A 70 4.67 -17.49 -34.26
C GLU A 70 5.45 -16.66 -35.29
N ALA A 71 5.87 -15.44 -34.94
CA ALA A 71 6.68 -14.58 -35.81
C ALA A 71 8.03 -15.21 -36.18
N TRP A 72 8.65 -15.94 -35.25
CA TRP A 72 9.84 -16.71 -35.52
C TRP A 72 9.56 -17.90 -36.45
N ALA A 73 8.50 -18.65 -36.19
CA ALA A 73 8.12 -19.84 -36.98
C ALA A 73 7.68 -19.48 -38.42
N SER A 74 7.07 -18.31 -38.64
CA SER A 74 6.74 -17.81 -39.98
C SER A 74 8.00 -17.53 -40.83
N GLY A 75 9.17 -17.35 -40.21
CA GLY A 75 10.44 -17.24 -40.92
C GLY A 75 11.05 -18.57 -41.39
N LEU A 76 10.60 -19.68 -40.79
CA LEU A 76 11.18 -21.02 -41.00
C LEU A 76 10.30 -21.94 -41.85
N THR A 77 9.07 -21.53 -42.16
CA THR A 77 8.12 -22.32 -42.95
C THR A 77 8.28 -22.01 -44.44
N PRO A 78 8.81 -22.93 -45.26
CA PRO A 78 8.77 -22.77 -46.71
C PRO A 78 7.33 -22.91 -47.19
N THR A 79 6.78 -21.87 -47.80
CA THR A 79 5.46 -21.92 -48.43
C THR A 79 5.50 -22.85 -49.64
N SER A 80 4.97 -24.06 -49.48
CA SER A 80 4.73 -25.00 -50.57
C SER A 80 3.51 -24.57 -51.38
N SER A 81 3.64 -23.52 -52.19
CA SER A 81 2.73 -23.30 -53.30
C SER A 81 3.51 -23.26 -54.60
N ALA A 82 3.30 -24.29 -55.41
CA ALA A 82 3.80 -24.39 -56.76
C ALA A 82 3.40 -23.16 -57.58
N GLY A 83 4.38 -22.55 -58.23
CA GLY A 83 4.19 -21.43 -59.15
C GLY A 83 4.52 -20.08 -58.52
N THR A 84 5.59 -19.46 -59.03
CA THR A 84 6.05 -18.09 -58.71
C THR A 84 6.47 -17.86 -57.26
N GLY A 85 7.76 -18.07 -56.99
CA GLY A 85 8.40 -17.91 -55.68
C GLY A 85 8.34 -16.48 -55.16
N SER A 86 7.26 -16.17 -54.44
CA SER A 86 7.28 -15.14 -53.41
C SER A 86 7.64 -15.82 -52.10
N TYR A 87 8.92 -15.75 -51.73
CA TYR A 87 9.30 -16.00 -50.34
C TYR A 87 8.52 -15.00 -49.49
N SER A 88 7.72 -15.47 -48.53
CA SER A 88 7.34 -14.63 -47.39
C SER A 88 8.66 -14.29 -46.71
N ALA A 89 9.24 -13.14 -47.06
CA ALA A 89 10.49 -12.70 -46.48
C ALA A 89 10.27 -12.66 -44.97
N PHE A 90 11.09 -13.40 -44.23
CA PHE A 90 11.10 -13.34 -42.77
C PHE A 90 11.11 -11.86 -42.37
N ASP A 91 10.02 -11.42 -41.75
CA ASP A 91 9.89 -10.05 -41.27
C ASP A 91 10.69 -9.94 -39.97
N ALA A 92 12.02 -9.81 -40.14
CA ALA A 92 12.95 -9.63 -39.05
C ALA A 92 12.60 -8.40 -38.21
N THR A 93 11.99 -7.38 -38.82
CA THR A 93 11.55 -6.16 -38.14
C THR A 93 10.38 -6.43 -37.20
N GLN A 94 9.37 -7.20 -37.63
CA GLN A 94 8.24 -7.59 -36.77
C GLN A 94 8.68 -8.50 -35.62
N PHE A 95 9.56 -9.47 -35.89
CA PHE A 95 10.11 -10.33 -34.85
C PHE A 95 10.91 -9.55 -33.80
N LEU A 96 11.79 -8.64 -34.24
CA LEU A 96 12.61 -7.81 -33.34
C LEU A 96 11.74 -6.87 -32.49
N GLN A 97 10.71 -6.26 -33.08
CA GLN A 97 9.76 -5.40 -32.35
C GLN A 97 9.01 -6.19 -31.26
N LEU A 98 8.43 -7.34 -31.60
CA LEU A 98 7.72 -8.17 -30.62
C LEU A 98 8.67 -8.71 -29.53
N TRP A 99 9.92 -9.01 -29.89
CA TRP A 99 10.92 -9.46 -28.94
C TRP A 99 11.33 -8.33 -27.97
N GLU A 100 11.49 -7.10 -28.47
CA GLU A 100 11.78 -5.91 -27.67
C GLU A 100 10.61 -5.58 -26.73
N GLU A 101 9.38 -5.52 -27.25
CA GLU A 101 8.15 -5.33 -26.46
C GLU A 101 7.99 -6.41 -25.36
N ARG A 102 8.26 -7.68 -25.70
CA ARG A 102 8.26 -8.78 -24.74
C ARG A 102 9.35 -8.61 -23.67
N SER A 103 10.52 -8.11 -24.04
CA SER A 103 11.64 -7.89 -23.12
C SER A 103 11.40 -6.73 -22.14
N GLU A 104 10.61 -5.74 -22.56
CA GLU A 104 10.17 -4.63 -21.72
C GLU A 104 9.04 -5.01 -20.76
N LEU A 105 8.25 -6.04 -21.10
CA LEU A 105 7.22 -6.56 -20.23
C LEU A 105 7.83 -7.05 -18.91
N ARG A 106 7.46 -6.41 -17.79
CA ARG A 106 7.84 -6.82 -16.44
C ARG A 106 6.67 -7.50 -15.76
N LEU A 107 6.94 -8.56 -15.00
CA LEU A 107 5.94 -9.22 -14.17
C LEU A 107 5.31 -8.23 -13.19
N ALA A 108 4.03 -7.96 -13.37
CA ALA A 108 3.22 -7.17 -12.46
C ALA A 108 2.84 -8.06 -11.28
N ILE A 109 3.69 -8.07 -10.25
CA ILE A 109 3.48 -8.81 -9.02
C ILE A 109 2.82 -7.89 -7.99
N ASP A 110 1.55 -8.13 -7.67
CA ASP A 110 0.91 -7.49 -6.50
C ASP A 110 0.96 -8.44 -5.30
N ALA A 111 2.15 -8.56 -4.72
CA ALA A 111 2.37 -9.36 -3.52
C ALA A 111 2.09 -8.51 -2.27
N SER A 112 0.94 -8.74 -1.64
CA SER A 112 0.68 -8.22 -0.29
C SER A 112 1.37 -9.07 0.79
N ILE A 113 1.64 -8.46 1.95
CA ILE A 113 2.14 -9.17 3.15
C ILE A 113 1.27 -10.39 3.47
N ASN A 114 -0.06 -10.26 3.37
CA ASN A 114 -1.00 -11.35 3.62
C ASN A 114 -0.80 -12.51 2.65
N HIS A 115 -0.54 -12.22 1.38
CA HIS A 115 -0.37 -13.26 0.39
C HIS A 115 0.84 -14.14 0.69
N VAL A 116 1.95 -13.53 1.11
CA VAL A 116 3.16 -14.25 1.50
C VAL A 116 2.95 -15.00 2.81
N LEU A 117 2.27 -14.38 3.79
CA LEU A 117 1.93 -15.02 5.05
C LEU A 117 0.99 -16.22 4.86
N GLU A 118 0.04 -16.18 3.93
CA GLU A 118 -0.82 -17.33 3.62
C GLU A 118 0.01 -18.55 3.22
N VAL A 119 1.08 -18.36 2.43
CA VAL A 119 1.97 -19.44 2.01
C VAL A 119 2.85 -19.90 3.18
N ALA A 120 3.37 -18.98 4.00
CA ALA A 120 4.13 -19.33 5.19
C ALA A 120 3.31 -20.15 6.19
N ILE A 121 2.06 -19.75 6.47
CA ILE A 121 1.12 -20.49 7.32
C ILE A 121 0.87 -21.88 6.75
N ALA A 122 0.71 -22.00 5.43
CA ALA A 122 0.48 -23.29 4.79
C ALA A 122 1.62 -24.28 5.02
N TYR A 123 2.86 -23.83 4.81
CA TYR A 123 4.04 -24.64 5.09
C TYR A 123 4.21 -24.93 6.58
N TRP A 124 3.89 -23.98 7.46
CA TRP A 124 3.92 -24.22 8.91
C TRP A 124 2.94 -25.32 9.34
N ILE A 125 1.70 -25.30 8.82
CA ILE A 125 0.69 -26.31 9.13
C ILE A 125 1.13 -27.70 8.64
N GLU A 126 1.64 -27.79 7.41
CA GLU A 126 2.12 -29.07 6.88
C GLU A 126 3.33 -29.60 7.66
N ALA A 127 4.24 -28.71 8.09
CA ALA A 127 5.38 -29.09 8.91
C ALA A 127 4.96 -29.57 10.30
N MET A 128 4.00 -28.89 10.94
CA MET A 128 3.45 -29.30 12.23
C MET A 128 2.74 -30.66 12.12
N ASN A 129 1.93 -30.86 11.08
CA ASN A 129 1.26 -32.14 10.86
C ASN A 129 2.26 -33.28 10.63
N ALA A 130 3.36 -33.04 9.91
CA ALA A 130 4.42 -34.03 9.72
C ALA A 130 5.14 -34.36 11.03
N HIS A 131 5.43 -33.34 11.86
CA HIS A 131 6.05 -33.54 13.17
C HIS A 131 5.15 -34.36 14.11
N LEU A 132 3.84 -34.03 14.15
CA LEU A 132 2.86 -34.78 14.95
C LEU A 132 2.68 -36.23 14.46
N ALA A 133 2.95 -36.50 13.18
CA ALA A 133 2.96 -37.85 12.61
C ALA A 133 4.30 -38.60 12.83
N GLY A 134 5.29 -37.97 13.48
CA GLY A 134 6.62 -38.54 13.70
C GLY A 134 7.57 -38.48 12.50
N ASP A 135 7.23 -37.71 11.46
CA ASP A 135 8.06 -37.51 10.26
C ASP A 135 8.84 -36.18 10.36
N ASP A 136 9.89 -36.19 11.18
CA ASP A 136 10.72 -35.02 11.44
C ASP A 136 11.48 -34.53 10.20
N LEU A 137 11.82 -35.43 9.27
CA LEU A 137 12.52 -35.06 8.04
C LEU A 137 11.60 -34.22 7.14
N ARG A 138 10.36 -34.67 6.95
CA ARG A 138 9.36 -33.89 6.21
C ARG A 138 9.01 -32.59 6.93
N ALA A 139 8.92 -32.61 8.26
CA ALA A 139 8.70 -31.42 9.05
C ALA A 139 9.78 -30.35 8.80
N MET A 140 11.05 -30.74 8.85
CA MET A 140 12.18 -29.85 8.56
C MET A 140 12.17 -29.35 7.12
N HIS A 141 11.97 -30.24 6.16
CA HIS A 141 11.92 -29.87 4.74
C HIS A 141 10.80 -28.86 4.45
N THR A 142 9.70 -28.94 5.19
CA THR A 142 8.55 -28.04 5.05
C THR A 142 8.73 -26.72 5.80
N LEU A 143 9.52 -26.69 6.89
CA LEU A 143 9.87 -25.46 7.60
C LEU A 143 10.78 -24.52 6.79
N ILE A 144 11.66 -25.06 5.94
CA ILE A 144 12.55 -24.24 5.09
C ILE A 144 11.76 -23.23 4.23
N PRO A 145 10.78 -23.65 3.39
CA PRO A 145 9.99 -22.71 2.61
C PRO A 145 9.07 -21.83 3.48
N CYS A 146 8.67 -22.29 4.68
CA CYS A 146 7.97 -21.43 5.65
C CYS A 146 8.83 -20.22 6.03
N HIS A 147 10.07 -20.45 6.47
CA HIS A 147 10.99 -19.38 6.87
C HIS A 147 11.40 -18.48 5.70
N PHE A 148 11.55 -19.03 4.49
CA PHE A 148 11.78 -18.22 3.29
C PHE A 148 10.64 -17.21 3.07
N HIS A 149 9.38 -17.67 3.13
CA HIS A 149 8.23 -16.79 2.97
C HIS A 149 8.07 -15.83 4.15
N LEU A 150 8.43 -16.23 5.37
CA LEU A 150 8.50 -15.31 6.51
C LEU A 150 9.50 -14.17 6.28
N GLY A 151 10.69 -14.47 5.75
CA GLY A 151 11.69 -13.45 5.39
C GLY A 151 11.14 -12.42 4.39
N LEU A 152 10.42 -12.89 3.37
CA LEU A 152 9.76 -12.02 2.39
C LEU A 152 8.66 -11.16 3.04
N ALA A 153 7.81 -11.76 3.89
CA ALA A 153 6.75 -11.03 4.58
C ALA A 153 7.33 -9.95 5.52
N HIS A 154 8.45 -10.26 6.19
CA HIS A 154 9.19 -9.32 7.01
C HIS A 154 9.78 -8.16 6.20
N ALA A 155 10.38 -8.44 5.04
CA ALA A 155 10.88 -7.41 4.13
C ALA A 155 9.75 -6.47 3.68
N PHE A 156 8.60 -7.03 3.28
CA PHE A 156 7.44 -6.22 2.90
C PHE A 156 6.91 -5.37 4.05
N ARG A 157 6.85 -5.92 5.27
CA ARG A 157 6.50 -5.14 6.47
C ARG A 157 7.46 -3.97 6.65
N MET A 158 8.76 -4.21 6.59
CA MET A 158 9.76 -3.15 6.74
C MET A 158 9.58 -2.05 5.68
N THR A 159 9.31 -2.42 4.42
CA THR A 159 9.01 -1.42 3.37
C THR A 159 7.72 -0.64 3.59
N HIS A 160 6.71 -1.26 4.22
CA HIS A 160 5.47 -0.58 4.58
C HIS A 160 5.70 0.38 5.75
N ASP A 161 6.44 -0.05 6.77
CA ASP A 161 6.76 0.77 7.94
C ASP A 161 7.66 1.95 7.55
N THR A 162 8.62 1.77 6.64
CA THR A 162 9.42 2.88 6.09
C THR A 162 8.55 3.83 5.28
N LYS A 163 7.73 3.34 4.33
CA LYS A 163 6.81 4.21 3.56
C LYS A 163 5.81 4.95 4.45
N ALA A 164 5.32 4.33 5.53
CA ALA A 164 4.42 4.98 6.49
C ALA A 164 5.14 6.00 7.37
N ALA A 165 6.42 5.79 7.67
CA ALA A 165 7.26 6.79 8.34
C ALA A 165 7.62 7.94 7.40
N ASP A 166 7.96 7.64 6.16
CA ASP A 166 8.27 8.61 5.11
C ASP A 166 7.04 9.42 4.73
N GLY A 167 5.86 8.82 4.62
CA GLY A 167 4.58 9.52 4.42
C GLY A 167 4.20 10.42 5.61
N ARG A 168 4.55 10.02 6.84
CA ARG A 168 4.38 10.87 8.03
C ARG A 168 5.35 12.05 8.05
N ARG A 169 6.57 11.89 7.52
CA ARG A 169 7.59 12.94 7.39
C ARG A 169 7.38 13.82 6.15
N ALA A 170 6.82 13.26 5.09
CA ALA A 170 6.49 13.96 3.86
C ALA A 170 5.41 15.01 4.16
N GLY A 171 5.73 16.27 3.87
CA GLY A 171 4.86 17.39 4.17
C GLY A 171 4.84 17.86 5.60
N GLN A 172 5.69 17.31 6.48
CA GLN A 172 5.73 17.74 7.87
C GLN A 172 6.17 19.20 7.98
N LYS A 173 7.16 19.62 7.20
CA LYS A 173 7.63 21.01 7.18
C LYS A 173 6.52 22.00 6.77
N GLU A 174 5.75 21.65 5.75
CA GLU A 174 4.64 22.46 5.24
C GLU A 174 3.45 22.46 6.21
N ARG A 175 3.17 21.33 6.87
CA ARG A 175 2.16 21.22 7.93
C ARG A 175 2.52 22.03 9.17
N ASP A 176 3.77 21.91 9.64
CA ASP A 176 4.27 22.60 10.83
C ASP A 176 4.31 24.12 10.58
N ALA A 177 4.77 24.56 9.40
CA ALA A 177 4.74 25.98 9.02
C ALA A 177 3.32 26.55 8.99
N LEU A 178 2.32 25.78 8.51
CA LEU A 178 0.93 26.21 8.54
C LEU A 178 0.37 26.21 9.97
N ALA A 179 0.75 25.22 10.79
CA ALA A 179 0.37 25.18 12.21
C ALA A 179 0.87 26.41 12.97
N ASP A 180 2.11 26.86 12.72
CA ASP A 180 2.66 28.08 13.31
C ASP A 180 1.87 29.33 12.87
N VAL A 181 1.49 29.42 11.59
CA VAL A 181 0.66 30.51 11.07
C VAL A 181 -0.71 30.52 11.74
N VAL A 182 -1.36 29.36 11.86
CA VAL A 182 -2.65 29.23 12.52
C VAL A 182 -2.54 29.65 13.99
N LEU A 183 -1.48 29.26 14.69
CA LEU A 183 -1.26 29.63 16.08
C LEU A 183 -1.12 31.15 16.23
N ASN A 184 -0.29 31.78 15.41
CA ASN A 184 -0.12 33.24 15.40
C ASN A 184 -1.45 33.98 15.13
N VAL A 185 -2.27 33.45 14.22
CA VAL A 185 -3.59 34.01 13.97
C VAL A 185 -4.50 33.83 15.17
N MET A 186 -4.53 32.64 15.79
CA MET A 186 -5.34 32.38 17.00
C MET A 186 -4.94 33.28 18.18
N GLU A 187 -3.64 33.50 18.41
CA GLU A 187 -3.14 34.35 19.49
C GLU A 187 -3.47 35.83 19.31
N SER A 188 -3.50 36.31 18.06
CA SER A 188 -3.86 37.68 17.71
C SER A 188 -5.36 37.87 17.45
N PHE A 189 -6.14 36.79 17.48
CA PHE A 189 -7.56 36.80 17.13
C PHE A 189 -8.40 37.45 18.22
N LYS A 190 -9.22 38.42 17.85
CA LYS A 190 -10.22 39.02 18.74
C LYS A 190 -11.60 38.44 18.43
N VAL A 191 -12.19 37.75 19.40
CA VAL A 191 -13.54 37.20 19.28
C VAL A 191 -14.56 38.34 19.18
N SER A 192 -15.32 38.35 18.09
CA SER A 192 -16.40 39.31 17.84
C SER A 192 -17.75 38.68 18.18
N LYS A 193 -18.73 39.50 18.57
CA LYS A 193 -20.12 39.08 18.87
C LYS A 193 -20.85 38.41 17.68
N SER A 194 -20.27 38.45 16.49
CA SER A 194 -20.77 37.79 15.27
C SER A 194 -20.40 36.30 15.18
N ILE A 195 -19.55 35.80 16.08
CA ILE A 195 -19.15 34.39 16.12
C ILE A 195 -20.06 33.65 17.08
N HIS A 196 -20.88 32.74 16.55
CA HIS A 196 -21.96 32.09 17.32
C HIS A 196 -21.65 30.63 17.69
N ASN A 197 -20.69 29.99 17.03
CA ASN A 197 -20.31 28.60 17.29
C ASN A 197 -18.85 28.33 16.89
N GLU A 198 -18.34 27.16 17.27
CA GLU A 198 -16.96 26.72 17.04
C GLU A 198 -16.63 26.54 15.55
N ASP A 199 -17.59 26.11 14.74
CA ASP A 199 -17.41 25.94 13.29
C ASP A 199 -17.22 27.30 12.58
N HIS A 200 -18.01 28.31 12.97
CA HIS A 200 -17.88 29.68 12.47
C HIS A 200 -16.57 30.35 12.94
N LEU A 201 -16.06 29.99 14.11
CA LEU A 201 -14.74 30.42 14.58
C LEU A 201 -13.63 29.85 13.69
N LEU A 202 -13.69 28.56 13.32
CA LEU A 202 -12.72 27.91 12.43
C LEU A 202 -12.73 28.50 11.02
N GLU A 203 -13.91 28.77 10.47
CA GLU A 203 -14.07 29.45 9.18
C GLU A 203 -13.49 30.87 9.21
N ARG A 204 -13.71 31.61 10.32
CA ARG A 204 -13.21 32.97 10.46
C ARG A 204 -11.71 33.04 10.62
N ILE A 205 -11.11 32.11 11.38
CA ILE A 205 -9.65 31.95 11.48
C ILE A 205 -9.06 31.68 10.10
N THR A 206 -9.67 30.77 9.35
CA THR A 206 -9.23 30.44 7.98
C THR A 206 -9.29 31.65 7.06
N HIS A 207 -10.39 32.41 7.08
CA HIS A 207 -10.53 33.65 6.30
C HIS A 207 -9.46 34.69 6.66
N VAL A 208 -9.08 34.82 7.94
CA VAL A 208 -8.02 35.76 8.35
C VAL A 208 -6.66 35.32 7.81
N ILE A 209 -6.38 34.01 7.78
CA ILE A 209 -5.14 33.48 7.20
C ILE A 209 -5.10 33.77 5.69
N GLU A 210 -6.20 33.56 4.96
CA GLU A 210 -6.29 33.83 3.51
C GLU A 210 -6.19 35.32 3.17
N ALA A 211 -6.83 36.17 3.97
CA ALA A 211 -6.82 37.62 3.76
C ALA A 211 -5.44 38.26 4.03
N THR A 212 -4.54 37.53 4.70
CA THR A 212 -3.23 38.05 5.11
C THR A 212 -2.15 37.68 4.08
N PRO A 213 -1.59 38.64 3.32
CA PRO A 213 -0.66 38.34 2.23
C PRO A 213 0.65 37.66 2.66
N SER A 214 1.10 37.90 3.91
CA SER A 214 2.32 37.28 4.44
C SER A 214 2.22 35.76 4.61
N TYR A 215 1.00 35.21 4.72
CA TYR A 215 0.75 33.78 4.88
C TYR A 215 0.47 33.05 3.56
N ALA A 216 0.28 33.78 2.46
CA ALA A 216 -0.04 33.21 1.15
C ALA A 216 0.96 32.14 0.70
N ARG A 217 2.26 32.35 0.94
CA ARG A 217 3.31 31.38 0.58
C ARG A 217 3.18 30.05 1.33
N VAL A 218 2.82 30.11 2.62
CA VAL A 218 2.66 28.93 3.48
C VAL A 218 1.39 28.17 3.09
N LEU A 219 0.29 28.89 2.85
CA LEU A 219 -0.96 28.32 2.35
C LEU A 219 -0.78 27.62 1.00
N HIS A 220 -0.09 28.25 0.04
CA HIS A 220 0.18 27.63 -1.27
C HIS A 220 1.06 26.38 -1.16
N ALA A 221 2.08 26.39 -0.30
CA ALA A 221 2.95 25.23 -0.10
C ALA A 221 2.18 24.05 0.51
N TYR A 222 1.30 24.32 1.48
CA TYR A 222 0.42 23.32 2.05
C TYR A 222 -0.64 22.83 1.05
N ASP A 223 -1.24 23.71 0.24
CA ASP A 223 -2.25 23.31 -0.74
C ASP A 223 -1.65 22.42 -1.84
N ALA A 224 -0.45 22.77 -2.34
CA ALA A 224 0.30 21.95 -3.29
C ALA A 224 0.59 20.54 -2.73
N LEU A 225 0.88 20.46 -1.43
CA LEU A 225 1.05 19.19 -0.71
C LEU A 225 -0.27 18.42 -0.59
N ALA A 226 -1.32 19.07 -0.08
CA ALA A 226 -2.62 18.45 0.21
C ALA A 226 -3.31 17.94 -1.06
N SER A 227 -3.08 18.64 -2.18
CA SER A 227 -3.60 18.27 -3.49
C SER A 227 -2.73 17.28 -4.26
N ALA A 228 -1.56 16.91 -3.73
CA ALA A 228 -0.53 16.13 -4.43
C ALA A 228 -0.21 16.69 -5.83
N GLY A 229 -0.25 18.02 -5.98
CA GLY A 229 -0.05 18.73 -7.24
C GLY A 229 -1.22 18.65 -8.23
N LYS A 230 -2.37 18.09 -7.86
CA LYS A 230 -3.58 18.06 -8.72
C LYS A 230 -4.44 19.30 -8.48
N ARG A 231 -5.12 19.80 -9.52
CA ARG A 231 -6.14 20.85 -9.30
C ARG A 231 -7.32 20.25 -8.55
N THR A 232 -7.58 20.78 -7.36
CA THR A 232 -8.78 20.49 -6.58
C THR A 232 -9.89 21.46 -7.00
N VAL A 233 -11.15 21.00 -6.90
CA VAL A 233 -12.31 21.79 -7.35
C VAL A 233 -12.62 22.93 -6.37
N ASP A 234 -12.36 22.73 -5.08
CA ASP A 234 -12.65 23.68 -4.02
C ASP A 234 -11.40 24.44 -3.56
N GLU A 235 -11.58 25.74 -3.31
CA GLU A 235 -10.52 26.61 -2.76
C GLU A 235 -10.08 26.14 -1.36
N ILE A 236 -8.83 26.48 -0.99
CA ILE A 236 -8.25 26.06 0.29
C ILE A 236 -9.08 26.56 1.48
N GLY A 237 -9.67 27.76 1.42
CA GLY A 237 -10.52 28.33 2.47
C GLY A 237 -11.80 27.54 2.75
N ILE A 238 -12.28 26.77 1.78
CA ILE A 238 -13.45 25.90 1.92
C ILE A 238 -13.03 24.55 2.52
N ARG A 239 -11.86 24.02 2.13
CA ARG A 239 -11.39 22.69 2.56
C ARG A 239 -10.69 22.72 3.92
N PHE A 240 -9.91 23.75 4.19
CA PHE A 240 -9.04 23.84 5.36
C PHE A 240 -9.76 23.87 6.71
N PRO A 241 -10.93 24.51 6.90
CA PRO A 241 -11.63 24.52 8.19
C PRO A 241 -11.94 23.12 8.72
N SER A 242 -12.33 22.19 7.83
CA SER A 242 -12.58 20.79 8.19
C SER A 242 -11.31 20.06 8.67
N THR A 243 -10.17 20.41 8.09
CA THR A 243 -8.87 19.87 8.45
C THR A 243 -8.39 20.45 9.77
N LEU A 244 -8.53 21.77 9.95
CA LEU A 244 -8.21 22.48 11.18
C LEU A 244 -9.05 21.96 12.35
N ARG A 245 -10.34 21.71 12.13
CA ARG A 245 -11.22 21.06 13.12
C ARG A 245 -10.62 19.75 13.65
N THR A 246 -10.07 18.93 12.76
CA THR A 246 -9.43 17.66 13.12
C THR A 246 -8.15 17.88 13.93
N TRP A 247 -7.41 18.96 13.64
CA TRP A 247 -6.19 19.32 14.36
C TRP A 247 -6.46 19.80 15.79
N VAL A 248 -7.57 20.53 16.01
CA VAL A 248 -7.87 21.15 17.32
C VAL A 248 -8.87 20.38 18.18
N ILE A 249 -9.85 19.68 17.60
CA ILE A 249 -10.94 18.97 18.32
C ILE A 249 -10.79 17.44 18.22
N GLY A 250 -9.83 16.93 17.45
CA GLY A 250 -9.62 15.49 17.28
C GLY A 250 -9.28 14.75 18.59
N LYS A 251 -9.61 13.45 18.67
CA LYS A 251 -9.33 12.60 19.87
C LYS A 251 -7.85 12.56 20.29
N LYS A 252 -6.94 12.88 19.37
CA LYS A 252 -5.51 13.12 19.59
C LYS A 252 -5.09 14.27 18.68
N PRO A 253 -5.13 15.53 19.14
CA PRO A 253 -4.75 16.67 18.32
C PRO A 253 -3.27 16.53 17.90
N LEU A 254 -2.99 16.77 16.62
CA LEU A 254 -1.63 16.67 16.08
C LEU A 254 -0.71 17.75 16.66
N TYR A 255 -1.31 18.90 17.03
CA TYR A 255 -0.66 20.07 17.60
C TYR A 255 -1.39 20.47 18.89
N PRO A 256 -0.93 20.02 20.08
CA PRO A 256 -1.60 20.31 21.35
C PRO A 256 -1.76 21.81 21.64
N GLN A 257 -0.75 22.61 21.29
CA GLN A 257 -0.77 24.06 21.48
C GLN A 257 -1.89 24.75 20.68
N LEU A 258 -2.20 24.26 19.47
CA LEU A 258 -3.33 24.75 18.68
C LEU A 258 -4.67 24.38 19.32
N ALA A 259 -4.78 23.18 19.87
CA ALA A 259 -6.00 22.76 20.58
C ALA A 259 -6.25 23.63 21.81
N ASP A 260 -5.22 23.93 22.59
CA ASP A 260 -5.33 24.80 23.77
C ASP A 260 -5.71 26.24 23.39
N ALA A 261 -5.05 26.82 22.37
CA ALA A 261 -5.36 28.16 21.88
C ALA A 261 -6.80 28.24 21.34
N PHE A 262 -7.24 27.24 20.59
CA PHE A 262 -8.60 27.17 20.08
C PHE A 262 -9.63 27.03 21.20
N GLN A 263 -9.36 26.19 22.21
CA GLN A 263 -10.25 26.01 23.35
C GLN A 263 -10.44 27.32 24.13
N ASN A 264 -9.38 28.10 24.29
CA ASN A 264 -9.45 29.43 24.92
C ASN A 264 -10.36 30.40 24.15
N LEU A 265 -10.25 30.42 22.81
CA LEU A 265 -11.13 31.23 21.96
C LEU A 265 -12.57 30.70 21.97
N ALA A 266 -12.77 29.38 21.93
CA ALA A 266 -14.10 28.76 21.98
C ALA A 266 -14.82 29.05 23.31
N ASN A 267 -14.09 29.10 24.42
CA ASN A 267 -14.65 29.48 25.71
C ASN A 267 -15.09 30.96 25.74
N GLN A 268 -14.39 31.85 25.01
CA GLN A 268 -14.80 33.26 24.86
C GLN A 268 -16.03 33.45 23.96
N VAL A 269 -16.32 32.49 23.06
CA VAL A 269 -17.55 32.48 22.24
C VAL A 269 -18.77 32.00 23.04
N LYS A 270 -18.55 31.15 24.05
CA LYS A 270 -19.61 30.60 24.92
C LYS A 270 -20.00 31.53 26.06
N ASN A 271 -19.16 32.51 26.39
CA ASN A 271 -19.37 33.52 27.43
C ASN A 271 -19.90 34.83 26.84
#